data_AF-A0A8S3JGK7-F1
#
_entry.id   AF-A0A8S3JGK7-F1
#
_cell.length_a   1.000
_cell.length_b   1.000
_cell.length_c   1.000
_cell.angle_alpha   90.00
_cell.angle_beta   90.00
_cell.angle_gamma   90.00
#
_symmetry.space_group_name_H-M   'P 1'
#
loop_
_entity.id
_entity.type
_entity.pdbx_description
1 polymer ?
#
loop_
_entity_poly.entity_id
_entity_poly.type
_entity_poly.pdbx_seq_one_letter_code
_entity_poly.pdbx_strand_id
1 'polypeptide(L)'
;EFDIYLLFNPWNKHDACALSSSEQINEYVMNEHGQIYLGSADKPRAVPWYFGQFERSALLAALTLLDKAQLPPQNRIDPSIILRIISSKICSNSGTNNGIFPSSFDSKTFSSENHGYTSSTAILKQYILSNGQSVQGGSGTNWQHAAILCSLSRALGIPCRIVTIYNAACQTDGTKNNDIHWDIKQRPLKQLNSDFIW
;
A
#
# COMPACT_ATOMS: atom_id res chain seq x y z
N GLU A 1 1.68 29.19 -18.54
CA GLU A 1 2.67 28.10 -18.51
C GLU A 1 1.91 26.79 -18.34
N PHE A 2 2.30 25.73 -19.04
CA PHE A 2 1.66 24.42 -18.91
C PHE A 2 2.66 23.47 -18.27
N ASP A 3 2.23 22.78 -17.22
CA ASP A 3 3.04 21.73 -16.60
C ASP A 3 2.99 20.46 -17.46
N ILE A 4 4.15 19.84 -17.67
CA ILE A 4 4.29 18.57 -18.38
C ILE A 4 4.77 17.52 -17.38
N TYR A 5 4.05 16.40 -17.28
CA TYR A 5 4.43 15.26 -16.45
C TYR A 5 5.05 14.17 -17.31
N LEU A 6 6.23 13.69 -16.93
CA LEU A 6 6.89 12.53 -17.53
C LEU A 6 6.75 11.35 -16.57
N LEU A 7 6.21 10.23 -17.07
CA LEU A 7 5.91 9.02 -16.30
C LEU A 7 6.69 7.83 -16.85
N PHE A 8 6.72 6.73 -16.10
CA PHE A 8 7.23 5.45 -16.61
C PHE A 8 6.38 4.97 -17.78
N ASN A 9 7.03 4.33 -18.75
CA ASN A 9 6.39 3.91 -19.99
C ASN A 9 6.38 2.38 -20.14
N PRO A 10 5.34 1.68 -19.65
CA PRO A 10 5.26 0.23 -19.74
C PRO A 10 5.05 -0.30 -21.17
N TRP A 11 4.75 0.55 -22.16
CA TRP A 11 4.71 0.19 -23.58
C TRP A 11 6.09 0.23 -24.26
N ASN A 12 7.05 0.95 -23.68
CA ASN A 12 8.38 1.04 -24.25
C ASN A 12 9.25 -0.12 -23.77
N LYS A 13 9.64 -1.01 -24.67
CA LYS A 13 10.53 -2.16 -24.40
C LYS A 13 11.88 -1.80 -23.78
N HIS A 14 12.29 -0.54 -23.84
CA HIS A 14 13.54 -0.03 -23.26
C HIS A 14 13.35 0.63 -21.89
N ASP A 15 12.11 0.74 -21.40
CA ASP A 15 11.82 1.24 -20.06
C ASP A 15 12.00 0.13 -19.02
N ALA A 16 12.42 0.48 -17.81
CA ALA A 16 12.55 -0.46 -16.70
C ALA A 16 11.20 -1.07 -16.28
N CYS A 17 10.09 -0.40 -16.59
CA CYS A 17 8.72 -0.83 -16.31
C CYS A 17 8.04 -1.53 -17.50
N ALA A 18 8.79 -1.89 -18.55
CA ALA A 18 8.23 -2.51 -19.75
C ALA A 18 7.46 -3.81 -19.43
N LEU A 19 6.30 -3.98 -20.04
CA LEU A 19 5.53 -5.22 -19.99
C LEU A 19 5.50 -5.90 -21.36
N SER A 20 5.37 -7.22 -21.33
CA SER A 20 5.47 -8.08 -22.52
C SER A 20 4.21 -8.12 -23.38
N SER A 21 3.05 -7.76 -22.81
CA SER A 21 1.75 -7.92 -23.46
C SER A 21 0.78 -6.78 -23.11
N SER A 22 -0.12 -6.48 -24.03
CA SER A 22 -1.15 -5.45 -23.84
C SER A 22 -2.13 -5.82 -22.73
N GLU A 23 -2.39 -7.11 -22.53
CA GLU A 23 -3.24 -7.63 -21.45
C GLU A 23 -2.65 -7.31 -20.08
N GLN A 24 -1.33 -7.50 -19.91
CA GLN A 24 -0.65 -7.13 -18.66
C GLN A 24 -0.67 -5.62 -18.42
N ILE A 25 -0.49 -4.82 -19.47
CA ILE A 25 -0.55 -3.35 -19.33
C ILE A 25 -1.97 -2.92 -18.94
N ASN A 26 -2.98 -3.50 -19.59
CA ASN A 26 -4.37 -3.23 -19.27
C ASN A 26 -4.68 -3.56 -17.81
N GLU A 27 -4.23 -4.72 -17.30
CA GLU A 27 -4.52 -5.13 -15.93
C GLU A 27 -3.67 -4.41 -14.86
N TYR A 28 -2.37 -4.26 -15.09
CA TYR A 28 -1.43 -3.78 -14.08
C TYR A 28 -1.17 -2.28 -14.10
N VAL A 29 -1.67 -1.56 -15.12
CA VAL A 29 -1.49 -0.11 -15.28
C VAL A 29 -2.84 0.57 -15.51
N MET A 30 -3.63 0.10 -16.47
CA MET A 30 -4.84 0.82 -16.91
C MET A 30 -6.09 0.53 -16.10
N ASN A 31 -6.22 -0.66 -15.53
CA ASN A 31 -7.42 -1.07 -14.81
C ASN A 31 -7.54 -0.32 -13.48
N GLU A 32 -8.61 0.44 -13.27
CA GLU A 32 -8.86 1.17 -12.02
C GLU A 32 -9.68 0.36 -11.00
N HIS A 33 -10.16 -0.82 -11.39
CA HIS A 33 -10.98 -1.69 -10.56
C HIS A 33 -10.22 -2.96 -10.21
N GLY A 34 -10.06 -3.21 -8.92
CA GLY A 34 -9.36 -4.38 -8.41
C GLY A 34 -10.19 -5.19 -7.42
N GLN A 35 -9.67 -6.37 -7.11
CA GLN A 35 -10.15 -7.20 -6.02
C GLN A 35 -8.99 -7.46 -5.05
N ILE A 36 -9.28 -7.33 -3.77
CA ILE A 36 -8.34 -7.59 -2.69
C ILE A 36 -8.89 -8.77 -1.90
N TYR A 37 -8.11 -9.83 -1.81
CA TYR A 37 -8.51 -11.04 -1.10
C TYR A 37 -8.24 -10.87 0.39
N LEU A 38 -9.26 -11.11 1.21
CA LEU A 38 -9.22 -11.09 2.68
C LEU A 38 -9.73 -12.45 3.21
N GLY A 39 -9.93 -12.55 4.53
CA GLY A 39 -10.39 -13.77 5.18
C GLY A 39 -9.22 -14.69 5.52
N SER A 40 -9.44 -15.99 5.40
CA SER A 40 -8.46 -17.04 5.71
C SER A 40 -8.24 -17.93 4.50
N ALA A 41 -7.19 -18.76 4.53
CA ALA A 41 -6.88 -19.68 3.43
C ALA A 41 -8.03 -20.66 3.10
N ASP A 42 -8.82 -21.06 4.10
CA ASP A 42 -9.99 -21.93 3.93
C ASP A 42 -11.25 -21.19 3.47
N LYS A 43 -11.32 -19.87 3.70
CA LYS A 43 -12.48 -19.03 3.37
C LYS A 43 -12.02 -17.68 2.80
N PRO A 44 -11.40 -17.68 1.61
CA PRO A 44 -10.97 -16.44 0.97
C PRO A 44 -12.19 -15.60 0.58
N ARG A 45 -12.12 -14.30 0.78
CA ARG A 45 -13.17 -13.34 0.44
C ARG A 45 -12.61 -12.20 -0.37
N ALA A 46 -13.08 -12.04 -1.60
CA ALA A 46 -12.73 -10.89 -2.42
C ALA A 46 -13.49 -9.63 -1.94
N VAL A 47 -12.77 -8.53 -1.82
CA VAL A 47 -13.31 -7.19 -1.57
C VAL A 47 -13.00 -6.32 -2.78
N PRO A 48 -14.01 -5.72 -3.43
CA PRO A 48 -13.76 -4.81 -4.54
C PRO A 48 -13.08 -3.53 -4.02
N TRP A 49 -12.17 -2.99 -4.83
CA TRP A 49 -11.51 -1.72 -4.56
C TRP A 49 -11.39 -0.89 -5.82
N TYR A 50 -11.67 0.41 -5.72
CA TYR A 50 -11.43 1.37 -6.78
C TYR A 50 -10.09 2.10 -6.55
N PHE A 51 -9.12 1.87 -7.43
CA PHE A 51 -7.80 2.48 -7.33
C PHE A 51 -7.80 3.95 -7.73
N GLY A 52 -8.55 4.32 -8.76
CA GLY A 52 -8.69 5.69 -9.24
C GLY A 52 -7.36 6.39 -9.55
N GLN A 53 -6.41 5.69 -10.18
CA GLN A 53 -5.09 6.23 -10.50
C GLN A 53 -5.13 7.38 -11.52
N PHE A 54 -6.20 7.53 -12.31
CA PHE A 54 -6.35 8.63 -13.26
C PHE A 54 -6.91 9.92 -12.64
N GLU A 55 -7.34 9.87 -11.37
CA GLU A 55 -7.70 11.08 -10.63
C GLU A 55 -6.44 11.92 -10.36
N ARG A 56 -6.55 13.24 -10.56
CA ARG A 56 -5.45 14.20 -10.33
C ARG A 56 -4.81 14.03 -8.94
N SER A 57 -5.59 13.68 -7.92
CA SER A 57 -5.10 13.45 -6.57
C SER A 57 -4.07 12.32 -6.48
N ALA A 58 -4.18 11.28 -7.31
CA ALA A 58 -3.26 10.13 -7.25
C ALA A 58 -1.85 10.51 -7.72
N LEU A 59 -1.76 11.12 -8.91
CA LEU A 59 -0.48 11.60 -9.44
C LEU A 59 0.14 12.65 -8.52
N LEU A 60 -0.64 13.65 -8.09
CA LEU A 60 -0.12 14.69 -7.20
C LEU A 60 0.33 14.12 -5.85
N ALA A 61 -0.37 13.12 -5.30
CA ALA A 61 0.04 12.50 -4.03
C ALA A 61 1.37 11.76 -4.17
N ALA A 62 1.55 11.04 -5.28
CA ALA A 62 2.81 10.36 -5.58
C ALA A 62 3.98 11.36 -5.69
N LEU A 63 3.79 12.45 -6.44
CA LEU A 63 4.81 13.51 -6.57
C LEU A 63 5.10 14.20 -5.23
N THR A 64 4.06 14.53 -4.45
CA THR A 64 4.19 15.13 -3.12
C THR A 64 5.01 14.24 -2.19
N LEU A 65 4.82 12.91 -2.25
CA LEU A 65 5.62 11.97 -1.47
C LEU A 65 7.11 12.00 -1.87
N LEU A 66 7.41 12.03 -3.16
CA LEU A 66 8.78 12.08 -3.67
C LEU A 66 9.47 13.41 -3.30
N ASP A 67 8.73 14.51 -3.33
CA ASP A 67 9.23 15.83 -2.93
C ASP A 67 9.49 15.88 -1.41
N LYS A 68 8.58 15.33 -0.60
CA LYS A 68 8.78 15.20 0.85
C LYS A 68 9.95 14.29 1.23
N ALA A 69 10.23 13.28 0.42
CA ALA A 69 11.41 12.44 0.56
C ALA A 69 12.70 13.12 0.09
N GLN A 70 12.60 14.34 -0.46
CA GLN A 70 13.71 15.11 -1.03
C GLN A 70 14.49 14.29 -2.07
N LEU A 71 13.79 13.44 -2.83
CA LEU A 71 14.44 12.57 -3.81
C LEU A 71 14.95 13.43 -4.98
N PRO A 72 16.28 13.43 -5.25
CA PRO A 72 16.85 14.19 -6.36
C PRO A 72 16.24 13.77 -7.70
N PRO A 73 16.02 14.69 -8.66
CA PRO A 73 15.43 14.37 -9.95
C PRO A 73 16.14 13.22 -10.69
N GLN A 74 17.48 13.16 -10.62
CA GLN A 74 18.27 12.09 -11.25
C GLN A 74 17.95 10.68 -10.72
N ASN A 75 17.42 10.57 -9.50
CA ASN A 75 17.05 9.29 -8.90
C ASN A 75 15.57 8.93 -9.13
N ARG A 76 14.78 9.84 -9.75
CA ARG A 76 13.37 9.59 -10.12
C ARG A 76 13.22 8.72 -11.37
N ILE A 77 14.33 8.24 -11.94
CA ILE A 77 14.34 7.33 -13.08
C ILE A 77 14.28 5.85 -12.68
N ASP A 78 14.56 5.53 -11.41
CA ASP A 78 14.59 4.15 -10.92
C ASP A 78 13.27 3.81 -10.20
N PRO A 79 12.45 2.90 -10.76
CA PRO A 79 11.18 2.53 -10.13
C PRO A 79 11.39 1.87 -8.77
N SER A 80 12.51 1.21 -8.52
CA SER A 80 12.82 0.55 -7.24
C SER A 80 12.99 1.56 -6.11
N ILE A 81 13.68 2.68 -6.38
CA ILE A 81 13.88 3.77 -5.41
C ILE A 81 12.54 4.45 -5.11
N ILE A 82 11.75 4.71 -6.15
CA ILE A 82 10.42 5.32 -6.02
C ILE A 82 9.50 4.44 -5.19
N LEU A 83 9.41 3.14 -5.50
CA LEU A 83 8.57 2.20 -4.75
C LEU A 83 9.01 2.07 -3.29
N ARG A 84 10.32 2.12 -3.00
CA ARG A 84 10.83 2.11 -1.63
C ARG A 84 10.42 3.36 -0.85
N ILE A 85 10.40 4.53 -1.48
CA ILE A 85 9.92 5.76 -0.83
C ILE A 85 8.42 5.67 -0.58
N ILE A 86 7.65 5.29 -1.61
CA ILE A 86 6.21 5.13 -1.51
C ILE A 86 5.87 4.16 -0.37
N SER A 87 6.49 2.98 -0.33
CA SER A 87 6.24 1.98 0.73
C SER A 87 6.56 2.53 2.13
N SER A 88 7.65 3.30 2.27
CA SER A 88 8.04 3.92 3.55
C SER A 88 7.12 5.06 4.01
N LYS A 89 6.31 5.63 3.11
CA LYS A 89 5.49 6.83 3.36
C LYS A 89 3.98 6.61 3.20
N ILE A 90 3.52 5.41 2.85
CA ILE A 90 2.08 5.13 2.81
C ILE A 90 1.49 5.10 4.21
N CYS A 91 2.15 4.38 5.13
CA CYS A 91 1.75 4.30 6.53
C CYS A 91 2.25 5.51 7.29
N SER A 92 1.34 6.21 7.98
CA SER A 92 1.73 7.21 8.98
C SER A 92 1.82 6.54 10.35
N ASN A 93 3.04 6.42 10.87
CA ASN A 93 3.25 5.93 12.24
C ASN A 93 2.81 7.01 13.23
N SER A 94 2.18 6.58 14.32
CA SER A 94 1.70 7.44 15.40
C SER A 94 2.74 8.48 15.80
N GLY A 95 2.36 9.76 15.70
CA GLY A 95 3.18 10.90 16.10
C GLY A 95 4.09 11.49 15.02
N THR A 96 4.23 10.87 13.84
CA THR A 96 5.13 11.38 12.79
C THR A 96 4.45 12.21 11.70
N ASN A 97 3.12 12.07 11.49
CA ASN A 97 2.34 12.75 10.43
C ASN A 97 3.01 12.78 9.04
N ASN A 98 3.90 11.82 8.79
CA ASN A 98 4.84 11.84 7.67
C ASN A 98 4.42 10.91 6.53
N GLY A 99 3.30 10.19 6.70
CA GLY A 99 2.73 9.32 5.67
C GLY A 99 1.34 9.75 5.20
N ILE A 100 0.72 8.95 4.33
CA ILE A 100 -0.60 9.25 3.77
C ILE A 100 -1.71 8.88 4.76
N PHE A 101 -1.78 7.60 5.14
CA PHE A 101 -2.92 7.05 5.85
C PHE A 101 -2.47 6.45 7.18
N PRO A 102 -3.02 6.92 8.32
CA PRO A 102 -2.69 6.35 9.63
C PRO A 102 -2.95 4.86 9.67
N SER A 103 -2.13 4.10 10.41
CA SER A 103 -2.39 2.68 10.62
C SER A 103 -3.13 2.42 11.91
N SER A 104 -4.11 1.52 11.87
CA SER A 104 -4.71 0.91 13.07
C SER A 104 -4.09 -0.48 13.23
N PHE A 105 -2.95 -0.55 13.92
CA PHE A 105 -2.31 -1.82 14.29
C PHE A 105 -2.90 -2.43 15.57
N ASP A 106 -3.84 -1.76 16.25
CA ASP A 106 -4.38 -2.30 17.49
C ASP A 106 -5.38 -3.43 17.19
N SER A 107 -5.03 -4.64 17.60
CA SER A 107 -5.84 -5.86 17.45
C SER A 107 -7.26 -5.74 18.02
N LYS A 108 -7.52 -4.73 18.86
CA LYS A 108 -8.82 -4.44 19.47
C LYS A 108 -9.74 -3.57 18.61
N THR A 109 -9.23 -2.94 17.56
CA THR A 109 -9.99 -2.08 16.63
C THR A 109 -10.19 -2.74 15.26
N PHE A 110 -10.23 -4.08 15.21
CA PHE A 110 -10.99 -4.81 14.18
C PHE A 110 -12.50 -4.66 14.43
N SER A 111 -12.99 -3.44 14.69
CA SER A 111 -14.41 -3.15 14.60
C SER A 111 -14.78 -3.03 13.13
N SER A 112 -15.98 -3.47 12.77
CA SER A 112 -16.58 -3.39 11.43
C SER A 112 -16.64 -1.97 10.84
N GLU A 113 -16.29 -0.95 11.63
CA GLU A 113 -16.27 0.47 11.27
C GLU A 113 -15.03 0.87 10.44
N ASN A 114 -13.92 0.11 10.50
CA ASN A 114 -12.69 0.40 9.74
C ASN A 114 -12.76 0.02 8.23
N HIS A 115 -13.92 -0.41 7.73
CA HIS A 115 -14.17 -0.75 6.33
C HIS A 115 -14.78 0.39 5.50
N GLY A 116 -14.85 1.62 6.04
CA GLY A 116 -15.56 2.73 5.38
C GLY A 116 -14.99 3.16 4.03
N TYR A 117 -13.70 2.90 3.76
CA TYR A 117 -13.10 3.19 2.46
C TYR A 117 -13.23 2.01 1.52
N THR A 118 -13.75 2.27 0.32
CA THR A 118 -13.84 1.33 -0.81
C THR A 118 -12.95 1.77 -1.98
N SER A 119 -12.20 2.84 -1.80
CA SER A 119 -11.43 3.53 -2.84
C SER A 119 -10.23 4.27 -2.27
N SER A 120 -9.13 4.30 -3.02
CA SER A 120 -7.97 5.15 -2.71
C SER A 120 -8.26 6.63 -2.95
N THR A 121 -9.24 6.97 -3.81
CA THR A 121 -9.48 8.35 -4.25
C THR A 121 -9.85 9.29 -3.12
N ALA A 122 -10.74 8.87 -2.20
CA ALA A 122 -11.14 9.68 -1.05
C ALA A 122 -9.95 9.99 -0.13
N ILE A 123 -9.11 8.98 0.13
CA ILE A 123 -7.91 9.07 0.97
C ILE A 123 -6.90 10.04 0.32
N LEU A 124 -6.59 9.85 -0.96
CA LEU A 124 -5.61 10.66 -1.69
C LEU A 124 -6.08 12.10 -1.89
N LYS A 125 -7.39 12.34 -2.11
CA LYS A 125 -7.96 13.69 -2.16
C LYS A 125 -7.79 14.40 -0.82
N GLN A 126 -8.10 13.76 0.29
CA GLN A 126 -7.93 14.36 1.62
C GLN A 126 -6.45 14.64 1.92
N TYR A 127 -5.54 13.73 1.56
CA TYR A 127 -4.10 13.95 1.72
C TYR A 127 -3.62 15.19 0.96
N ILE A 128 -4.04 15.36 -0.30
CA ILE A 128 -3.68 16.53 -1.11
C ILE A 128 -4.32 17.82 -0.59
N LEU A 129 -5.61 17.81 -0.24
CA LEU A 129 -6.29 18.97 0.34
C LEU A 129 -5.68 19.40 1.68
N SER A 130 -5.07 18.46 2.40
CA SER A 130 -4.36 18.72 3.66
C SER A 130 -2.89 19.12 3.44
N ASN A 131 -2.51 19.52 2.22
CA ASN A 131 -1.14 19.88 1.84
C ASN A 131 -0.11 18.78 2.18
N GLY A 132 -0.50 17.53 1.90
CA GLY A 132 0.30 16.34 2.17
C GLY A 132 0.39 15.94 3.64
N GLN A 133 -0.41 16.51 4.54
CA GLN A 133 -0.51 16.00 5.91
C GLN A 133 -1.30 14.68 5.92
N SER A 134 -0.97 13.80 6.87
CA SER A 134 -1.68 12.53 7.03
C SER A 134 -3.19 12.74 7.18
N VAL A 135 -3.96 11.85 6.56
CA VAL A 135 -5.43 11.82 6.63
C VAL A 135 -5.89 11.77 8.09
N GLN A 136 -6.89 12.59 8.42
CA GLN A 136 -7.48 12.70 9.76
C GLN A 136 -8.83 11.95 9.80
N GLY A 137 -9.17 11.39 10.96
CA GLY A 137 -10.47 10.77 11.19
C GLY A 137 -10.67 9.39 10.57
N GLY A 138 -9.59 8.74 10.11
CA GLY A 138 -9.62 7.37 9.60
C GLY A 138 -8.28 6.67 9.80
N SER A 139 -8.34 5.35 9.93
CA SER A 139 -7.17 4.48 10.05
C SER A 139 -7.29 3.27 9.13
N GLY A 140 -6.21 2.94 8.45
CA GLY A 140 -6.12 1.82 7.53
C GLY A 140 -5.51 0.59 8.17
N THR A 141 -5.86 -0.55 7.58
CA THR A 141 -5.19 -1.83 7.77
C THR A 141 -4.27 -2.11 6.58
N ASN A 142 -3.42 -3.14 6.72
CA ASN A 142 -2.40 -3.51 5.72
C ASN A 142 -2.91 -3.55 4.26
N TRP A 143 -4.11 -4.07 4.03
CA TRP A 143 -4.67 -4.23 2.69
C TRP A 143 -5.12 -2.90 2.07
N GLN A 144 -5.58 -1.93 2.87
CA GLN A 144 -5.88 -0.57 2.41
C GLN A 144 -4.59 0.18 2.06
N HIS A 145 -3.52 0.00 2.85
CA HIS A 145 -2.20 0.54 2.52
C HIS A 145 -1.65 -0.04 1.20
N ALA A 146 -1.78 -1.35 0.99
CA ALA A 146 -1.42 -1.99 -0.28
C ALA A 146 -2.23 -1.43 -1.46
N ALA A 147 -3.51 -1.12 -1.25
CA ALA A 147 -4.36 -0.53 -2.27
C ALA A 147 -3.94 0.89 -2.65
N ILE A 148 -3.60 1.72 -1.66
CA ILE A 148 -3.05 3.06 -1.88
C ILE A 148 -1.71 2.97 -2.63
N LEU A 149 -0.83 2.03 -2.26
CA LEU A 149 0.42 1.78 -2.97
C LEU A 149 0.17 1.51 -4.45
N CYS A 150 -0.73 0.56 -4.73
CA CYS A 150 -1.07 0.17 -6.09
C CYS A 150 -1.59 1.37 -6.91
N SER A 151 -2.47 2.19 -6.33
CA SER A 151 -2.95 3.42 -6.99
C SER A 151 -1.81 4.37 -7.34
N LEU A 152 -0.88 4.63 -6.42
CA LEU A 152 0.23 5.56 -6.62
C LEU A 152 1.24 5.02 -7.66
N SER A 153 1.56 3.72 -7.59
CA SER A 153 2.44 3.07 -8.56
C SER A 153 1.85 3.15 -9.97
N ARG A 154 0.57 2.79 -10.14
CA ARG A 154 -0.11 2.84 -11.44
C ARG A 154 -0.21 4.27 -11.97
N ALA A 155 -0.45 5.27 -11.11
CA ALA A 155 -0.48 6.68 -11.49
C ALA A 155 0.87 7.20 -12.02
N LEU A 156 1.99 6.59 -11.60
CA LEU A 156 3.33 6.90 -12.10
C LEU A 156 3.72 6.09 -13.35
N GLY A 157 2.84 5.21 -13.84
CA GLY A 157 3.13 4.29 -14.95
C GLY A 157 3.90 3.03 -14.55
N ILE A 158 4.04 2.75 -13.25
CA ILE A 158 4.71 1.54 -12.73
C ILE A 158 3.67 0.41 -12.61
N PRO A 159 3.82 -0.71 -13.34
CA PRO A 159 2.94 -1.86 -13.21
C PRO A 159 2.87 -2.38 -11.77
N CYS A 160 1.65 -2.53 -11.25
CA CYS A 160 1.46 -2.97 -9.87
C CYS A 160 0.22 -3.86 -9.72
N ARG A 161 0.27 -4.81 -8.77
CA ARG A 161 -0.85 -5.65 -8.35
C ARG A 161 -0.76 -5.95 -6.87
N ILE A 162 -1.90 -6.28 -6.26
CA ILE A 162 -1.98 -6.64 -4.84
C ILE A 162 -1.90 -8.15 -4.71
N VAL A 163 -1.15 -8.60 -3.71
CA VAL A 163 -1.02 -10.01 -3.35
C VAL A 163 -1.43 -10.17 -1.90
N THR A 164 -2.30 -11.15 -1.64
CA THR A 164 -2.67 -11.56 -0.29
C THR A 164 -1.92 -12.83 0.06
N ILE A 165 -1.27 -12.83 1.23
CA ILE A 165 -0.62 -14.00 1.81
C ILE A 165 -1.45 -14.38 3.03
N TYR A 166 -1.96 -15.62 3.04
CA TYR A 166 -2.64 -16.20 4.19
C TYR A 166 -1.66 -16.93 5.09
N ASN A 167 -1.92 -16.96 6.40
CA ASN A 167 -1.02 -17.52 7.40
C ASN A 167 0.37 -16.86 7.32
N ALA A 168 0.39 -15.54 7.25
CA ALA A 168 1.63 -14.79 7.05
C ALA A 168 2.39 -14.73 8.39
N ALA A 169 3.46 -15.50 8.49
CA ALA A 169 4.36 -15.49 9.63
C ALA A 169 5.00 -14.10 9.78
N CYS A 170 4.77 -13.46 10.92
CA CYS A 170 5.42 -12.23 11.35
C CYS A 170 6.39 -12.57 12.47
N GLN A 171 7.66 -12.30 12.19
CA GLN A 171 8.76 -12.68 13.07
C GLN A 171 9.44 -11.44 13.62
N THR A 172 9.82 -11.50 14.89
CA THR A 172 10.30 -10.34 15.65
C THR A 172 11.73 -10.48 16.14
N ASP A 173 12.30 -11.68 16.11
CA ASP A 173 13.58 -12.02 16.76
C ASP A 173 14.74 -12.36 15.80
N GLY A 174 14.50 -12.41 14.49
CA GLY A 174 15.53 -12.64 13.46
C GLY A 174 16.02 -14.09 13.31
N THR A 175 15.40 -15.06 13.99
CA THR A 175 15.54 -16.49 13.70
C THR A 175 14.94 -16.88 12.33
N LYS A 176 14.91 -18.15 11.93
CA LYS A 176 14.19 -18.61 10.71
C LYS A 176 12.89 -19.34 11.04
N ASN A 177 12.56 -19.44 12.32
CA ASN A 177 11.41 -20.18 12.83
C ASN A 177 10.43 -19.17 13.42
N ASN A 178 9.15 -19.53 13.46
CA ASN A 178 8.13 -18.76 14.16
C ASN A 178 7.74 -19.56 15.41
N ASP A 179 8.07 -19.04 16.58
CA ASP A 179 7.93 -19.75 17.84
C ASP A 179 6.63 -19.34 18.55
N ILE A 180 5.69 -20.30 18.63
CA ILE A 180 4.40 -20.11 19.31
C ILE A 180 4.32 -21.06 20.50
N HIS A 181 4.45 -20.51 21.70
CA HIS A 181 4.45 -21.24 22.96
C HIS A 181 3.04 -21.34 23.56
N TRP A 182 2.73 -22.53 24.07
CA TRP A 182 1.47 -22.88 24.71
C TRP A 182 1.72 -23.52 26.07
N ASP A 183 0.84 -23.27 27.04
CA ASP A 183 0.87 -23.96 28.32
C ASP A 183 0.29 -25.39 28.22
N ILE A 184 0.46 -26.17 29.28
CA ILE A 184 -0.08 -27.55 29.37
C ILE A 184 -1.61 -27.62 29.24
N LYS A 185 -2.32 -26.50 29.36
CA LYS A 185 -3.77 -26.37 29.19
C LYS A 185 -4.14 -25.85 27.80
N GLN A 186 -3.20 -25.84 26.85
CA GLN A 186 -3.37 -25.33 25.49
C GLN A 186 -3.81 -23.86 25.46
N ARG A 187 -3.27 -23.02 26.36
CA ARG A 187 -3.45 -21.57 26.31
C ARG A 187 -2.17 -20.90 25.81
N PRO A 188 -2.26 -19.85 24.96
CA PRO A 188 -1.08 -19.20 24.41
C PRO A 188 -0.34 -18.42 25.49
N LEU A 189 0.98 -18.59 25.55
CA LEU A 189 1.87 -17.92 26.51
C LEU A 189 2.26 -16.53 25.98
N LYS A 190 1.37 -15.54 26.18
CA LYS A 190 1.52 -14.17 25.66
C LYS A 190 2.85 -13.47 26.01
N GLN A 191 3.48 -13.86 27.10
CA GLN A 191 4.76 -13.26 27.53
C GLN A 191 5.97 -13.82 26.75
N LEU A 192 5.83 -15.01 26.16
CA LEU A 192 6.87 -15.65 25.35
C LEU A 192 6.61 -15.50 23.85
N ASN A 193 5.36 -15.28 23.44
CA ASN A 193 4.97 -15.15 22.03
C ASN A 193 5.08 -13.70 21.57
N SER A 194 6.28 -13.29 21.13
CA SER A 194 6.47 -12.05 20.38
C SER A 194 6.18 -12.24 18.89
N ASP A 195 6.40 -13.45 18.37
CA ASP A 195 6.05 -13.84 17.01
C ASP A 195 4.56 -14.18 16.89
N PHE A 196 4.03 -14.01 15.69
CA PHE A 196 2.64 -14.30 15.41
C PHE A 196 2.41 -14.61 13.93
N ILE A 197 1.23 -15.13 13.62
CA ILE A 197 0.81 -15.46 12.25
C ILE A 197 -0.48 -14.69 11.98
N TRP A 198 -0.49 -13.89 10.91
CA TRP A 198 -1.68 -13.18 10.43
C TRP A 198 -2.62 -14.12 9.66
#